data_AF-A0AAN2QV41-F1
#
_entry.id   AF-A0AAN2QV41-F1
#
_cell.length_a   1.000
_cell.length_b   1.000
_cell.length_c   1.000
_cell.angle_alpha   90.00
_cell.angle_beta   90.00
_cell.angle_gamma   90.00
#
_symmetry.space_group_name_H-M   'P 1'
#
loop_
_entity.id
_entity.type
_entity.pdbx_description
1 polymer ?
#
loop_
_entity_poly.entity_id
_entity_poly.type
_entity_poly.pdbx_seq_one_letter_code
_entity_poly.pdbx_strand_id
1 'polypeptide(L)'
;MNYDDQLIKKIKERFIKKINTLYWVCIVYQKYSKKINVYFQFSKIDTAIHSGQIAKYDEQYKERMAGLSKRIKHETKPTRN
;
A
#
# COMPACT_ATOMS: atom_id res chain seq x y z
N MET A 1 0.73 -17.89 6.66
CA MET A 1 0.40 -16.72 5.81
C MET A 1 1.59 -15.78 5.82
N ASN A 2 2.21 -15.53 4.66
CA ASN A 2 3.41 -14.71 4.52
C ASN A 2 3.09 -13.24 4.89
N TYR A 3 4.07 -12.51 5.40
CA TYR A 3 3.99 -11.07 5.68
C TYR A 3 3.40 -10.25 4.50
N ASP A 4 3.71 -10.61 3.26
CA ASP A 4 3.13 -9.98 2.07
C ASP A 4 1.62 -10.26 1.91
N ASP A 5 1.18 -11.47 2.24
CA ASP A 5 -0.24 -11.82 2.16
C ASP A 5 -1.03 -11.02 3.22
N GLN A 6 -0.43 -10.81 4.40
CA GLN A 6 -1.02 -9.97 5.45
C GLN A 6 -1.12 -8.51 5.02
N LEU A 7 -0.09 -7.98 4.35
CA LEU A 7 -0.12 -6.65 3.76
C LEU A 7 -1.26 -6.52 2.75
N ILE A 8 -1.37 -7.47 1.82
CA ILE A 8 -2.41 -7.45 0.78
C ILE A 8 -3.81 -7.54 1.42
N LYS A 9 -4.00 -8.40 2.41
CA LYS A 9 -5.26 -8.50 3.17
C LYS A 9 -5.61 -7.15 3.82
N LYS A 10 -4.67 -6.52 4.52
CA LYS A 10 -4.86 -5.18 5.13
C LYS A 10 -5.20 -4.11 4.10
N ILE A 11 -4.61 -4.17 2.91
CA ILE A 11 -4.91 -3.23 1.83
C ILE A 11 -6.33 -3.46 1.30
N LYS A 12 -6.73 -4.72 1.06
CA LYS A 12 -8.10 -5.07 0.63
C LYS A 12 -9.16 -4.61 1.61
N GLU A 13 -8.94 -4.81 2.91
CA GLU A 13 -9.84 -4.38 3.98
C GLU A 13 -10.00 -2.85 4.04
N ARG A 14 -8.97 -2.10 3.62
CA ARG A 14 -9.00 -0.62 3.61
C ARG A 14 -9.52 -0.02 2.30
N PHE A 15 -9.47 -0.75 1.19
CA PHE A 15 -10.08 -0.35 -0.08
C PHE A 15 -11.60 -0.46 -0.02
N ILE A 16 -12.22 0.54 0.60
CA ILE A 16 -13.69 0.64 0.67
C ILE A 16 -14.15 1.54 -0.47
N LYS A 17 -14.94 1.05 -1.42
CA LYS A 17 -15.45 1.89 -2.52
C LYS A 17 -16.26 3.06 -1.94
N LYS A 18 -15.74 4.28 -2.10
CA LYS A 18 -16.36 5.53 -1.66
C LYS A 18 -16.38 6.49 -2.83
N ILE A 19 -17.49 7.21 -3.00
CA ILE A 19 -17.66 8.20 -4.07
C ILE A 19 -16.57 9.26 -3.95
N ASN A 20 -16.01 9.68 -5.09
CA ASN A 20 -15.00 10.72 -5.22
C ASN A 20 -13.80 10.56 -4.27
N THR A 21 -13.42 9.31 -3.97
CA THR A 21 -12.29 9.00 -3.09
C THR A 21 -11.16 8.38 -3.90
N LEU A 22 -9.99 8.99 -3.82
CA LEU A 22 -8.75 8.49 -4.38
C LEU A 22 -8.03 7.66 -3.31
N TYR A 23 -7.32 6.63 -3.76
CA TYR A 23 -6.61 5.70 -2.92
C TYR A 23 -5.22 5.41 -3.50
N TRP A 24 -4.22 5.32 -2.63
CA TRP A 24 -2.85 5.01 -3.00
C TRP A 24 -2.23 4.01 -2.04
N VAL A 25 -1.29 3.22 -2.58
CA VAL A 25 -0.36 2.42 -1.79
C VAL A 25 1.05 2.87 -2.16
N CYS A 26 1.75 3.47 -1.21
CA CYS A 26 3.06 4.07 -1.42
C CYS A 26 4.13 3.22 -0.73
N ILE A 27 5.07 2.68 -1.51
CA ILE A 27 6.24 1.97 -1.01
C ILE A 27 7.43 2.94 -1.01
N VAL A 28 7.91 3.31 0.16
CA VAL A 28 8.92 4.37 0.35
C VAL A 28 10.16 3.79 1.01
N TYR A 29 11.28 3.82 0.30
CA TYR A 29 12.58 3.46 0.84
C TYR A 29 13.21 4.65 1.58
N GLN A 30 13.33 4.54 2.90
CA GLN A 30 14.02 5.50 3.76
C GLN A 30 15.50 5.13 3.84
N LYS A 31 16.32 5.81 3.04
CA LYS A 31 17.76 5.53 2.89
C LYS A 31 18.52 5.51 4.22
N TYR A 32 18.31 6.50 5.08
CA TYR A 32 19.07 6.63 6.34
C TYR A 32 18.70 5.56 7.38
N SER A 33 17.42 5.20 7.48
CA SER A 33 16.98 4.19 8.44
C SER A 33 17.15 2.76 7.90
N LYS A 34 17.50 2.60 6.61
CA LYS A 34 17.57 1.31 5.90
C LYS A 34 16.26 0.52 6.00
N LYS A 35 15.13 1.24 5.94
CA LYS A 35 13.78 0.66 6.01
C LYS A 35 12.98 1.02 4.77
N ILE A 36 12.06 0.13 4.42
CA ILE A 36 11.06 0.34 3.39
C ILE A 36 9.72 0.40 4.10
N ASN A 37 9.04 1.54 4.01
CA ASN A 37 7.76 1.75 4.68
C ASN A 37 6.67 1.70 3.61
N VAL A 38 5.59 0.98 3.90
CA VAL A 38 4.42 0.95 3.04
C VAL A 38 3.32 1.77 3.71
N TYR A 39 2.76 2.71 2.98
CA TYR A 39 1.65 3.56 3.42
C TYR A 39 0.41 3.25 2.60
N PHE A 40 -0.74 3.22 3.27
CA PHE A 40 -2.04 3.32 2.62
C PHE A 40 -2.50 4.75 2.77
N GLN A 41 -2.87 5.36 1.65
CA GLN A 41 -3.31 6.75 1.61
C GLN A 41 -4.67 6.83 0.95
N PHE A 42 -5.48 7.78 1.39
CA PHE A 42 -6.74 8.08 0.75
C PHE A 42 -7.10 9.55 0.92
N SER A 43 -7.89 10.08 -0.01
CA SER A 43 -8.42 11.43 0.07
C SER A 43 -9.73 11.50 -0.70
N LYS A 44 -10.66 12.34 -0.24
CA LYS A 44 -11.68 12.83 -1.17
C LYS A 44 -11.00 13.77 -2.18
N ILE A 45 -11.56 13.87 -3.37
CA ILE A 45 -11.10 14.86 -4.36
C ILE A 45 -11.15 16.25 -3.70
N ASP A 46 -10.12 17.05 -3.93
CA ASP A 46 -9.92 18.40 -3.38
C ASP A 46 -9.77 18.49 -1.84
N THR A 47 -9.51 17.36 -1.16
CA THR A 47 -9.21 17.36 0.29
C THR A 47 -7.76 16.97 0.59
N ALA A 48 -7.36 17.15 1.85
CA ALA A 48 -6.06 16.69 2.33
C ALA A 48 -5.96 15.15 2.33
N ILE A 49 -4.77 14.64 2.01
CA ILE A 49 -4.47 13.21 1.97
C ILE A 49 -4.31 12.68 3.40
N HIS A 50 -5.09 11.66 3.75
CA HIS A 50 -4.87 10.85 4.94
C HIS A 50 -3.85 9.76 4.62
N SER A 51 -2.79 9.63 5.43
CA SER A 51 -1.72 8.65 5.23
C SER A 51 -1.47 7.86 6.52
N GLY A 52 -1.48 6.53 6.41
CA GLY A 52 -1.17 5.63 7.52
C GLY A 52 -0.15 4.58 7.11
N GLN A 53 0.87 4.35 7.95
CA GLN A 53 1.81 3.25 7.73
C GLN A 53 1.10 1.90 7.97
N ILE A 54 1.35 0.94 7.09
CA ILE A 54 0.63 -0.35 7.09
C ILE A 54 1.57 -1.55 7.11
N ALA A 55 2.81 -1.36 6.67
CA ALA A 55 3.89 -2.34 6.77
C ALA A 55 5.25 -1.65 6.79
N LYS A 56 6.25 -2.42 7.23
CA LYS A 56 7.65 -2.02 7.30
C LYS A 56 8.51 -3.22 6.96
N TYR A 57 9.48 -3.01 6.08
CA TYR A 57 10.46 -4.01 5.66
C TYR A 57 11.87 -3.47 5.88
N ASP A 58 12.82 -4.39 5.99
CA ASP A 58 14.24 -4.07 5.97
C ASP A 58 14.75 -3.85 4.54
N GLU A 59 15.84 -3.09 4.41
CA GLU A 59 16.50 -2.79 3.14
C GLU A 59 16.86 -4.03 2.31
N GLN A 60 17.15 -5.17 2.94
CA GLN A 60 17.44 -6.42 2.22
C GLN A 60 16.31 -6.85 1.26
N TYR A 61 15.09 -6.36 1.47
CA TYR A 61 13.94 -6.64 0.62
C TYR A 61 13.71 -5.60 -0.49
N LYS A 62 14.62 -4.62 -0.67
CA LYS A 62 14.45 -3.51 -1.63
C LYS A 62 14.26 -4.00 -3.06
N GLU A 63 15.05 -4.99 -3.49
CA GLU A 63 15.02 -5.51 -4.85
C GLU A 63 13.68 -6.20 -5.18
N ARG A 64 13.07 -6.88 -4.21
CA ARG A 64 11.77 -7.55 -4.40
C ARG A 64 10.56 -6.62 -4.34
N MET A 65 10.72 -5.35 -3.95
CA MET A 65 9.59 -4.41 -3.82
C MET A 65 8.88 -4.12 -5.16
N ALA A 66 9.60 -4.17 -6.28
CA ALA A 66 9.00 -4.05 -7.60
C ALA A 66 8.01 -5.20 -7.88
N GLY A 67 8.37 -6.42 -7.49
CA GLY A 67 7.48 -7.58 -7.57
C GLY A 67 6.27 -7.45 -6.65
N LEU A 68 6.49 -7.01 -5.41
CA LEU A 68 5.42 -6.77 -4.45
C LEU A 68 4.42 -5.70 -4.94
N SER A 69 4.90 -4.61 -5.54
CA SER A 69 4.03 -3.56 -6.11
C SER A 69 3.13 -4.11 -7.22
N LYS A 70 3.68 -4.91 -8.15
CA LYS A 70 2.89 -5.59 -9.19
C LYS A 70 1.83 -6.50 -8.59
N ARG A 71 2.20 -7.28 -7.56
CA ARG A 71 1.30 -8.19 -6.85
C ARG A 71 0.16 -7.43 -6.15
N ILE A 72 0.47 -6.35 -5.42
CA ILE A 72 -0.55 -5.50 -4.79
C ILE A 72 -1.52 -4.99 -5.85
N LYS A 73 -1.02 -4.40 -6.94
CA LYS A 73 -1.88 -3.89 -8.02
C LYS A 73 -2.79 -4.96 -8.62
N HIS A 74 -2.29 -6.19 -8.75
CA HIS A 74 -3.07 -7.30 -9.28
C HIS A 74 -4.15 -7.76 -8.29
N GLU A 75 -3.77 -7.99 -7.04
CA GLU A 75 -4.66 -8.59 -6.04
C GLU A 75 -5.68 -7.61 -5.46
N THR A 76 -5.39 -6.30 -5.46
CA THR A 76 -6.27 -5.29 -4.86
C THR A 76 -7.11 -4.55 -5.90
N LYS A 77 -7.28 -5.11 -7.11
CA LYS A 77 -8.18 -4.53 -8.11
C LYS A 77 -9.59 -4.43 -7.52
N PRO A 78 -10.24 -3.25 -7.58
CA PRO A 78 -11.63 -3.15 -7.14
C PRO A 78 -12.51 -3.99 -8.06
N THR A 79 -13.29 -4.89 -7.48
CA THR A 79 -14.35 -5.61 -8.19
C THR A 79 -15.41 -4.60 -8.64
N ARG A 80 -15.74 -4.61 -9.94
CA ARG A 80 -16.91 -3.87 -10.43
C ARG A 80 -18.16 -4.65 -9.99
N ASN A 81 -18.80 -4.18 -8.93
CA ASN A 81 -20.24 -4.40 -8.74
C ASN A 81 -21.00 -3.52 -9.70
#